data_AF-A0A1I2ZF05-F1
#
_entry.id   AF-A0A1I2ZF05-F1
#
_cell.length_a   1.000
_cell.length_b   1.000
_cell.length_c   1.000
_cell.angle_alpha   90.00
_cell.angle_beta   90.00
_cell.angle_gamma   90.00
#
_symmetry.space_group_name_H-M   'P 1'
#
loop_
_entity.id
_entity.type
_entity.pdbx_description
1 polymer ?
#
loop_
_entity_poly.entity_id
_entity_poly.type
_entity_poly.pdbx_seq_one_letter_code
_entity_poly.pdbx_strand_id
1 'polypeptide(L)'
;MCQACGRSAHSMAAGPVSRFGYILIIAVYHELILKIIEVSKMEASPLFDGIREKWIDQGEKKGMQQGAYNERVEAILDALKENTGSYPNNVRERLQSVRDMDTLKTIFRFAVKIKSIDQFTKVLNELLTRDKN
;
A
#
# COMPACT_ATOMS: atom_id res chain seq x y z
N MET A 1 -77.66 32.94 -21.91
CA MET A 1 -77.18 31.55 -21.95
C MET A 1 -75.90 31.53 -22.79
N CYS A 2 -74.73 31.56 -22.14
CA CYS A 2 -73.42 31.52 -22.80
C CYS A 2 -72.70 30.23 -22.39
N GLN A 3 -72.19 29.49 -23.37
CA GLN A 3 -71.45 28.24 -23.22
C GLN A 3 -70.12 28.46 -22.50
N ALA A 4 -69.86 27.64 -21.49
CA ALA A 4 -68.54 27.44 -20.88
C ALA A 4 -68.12 25.99 -21.09
N CYS A 5 -67.00 25.78 -21.79
CA CYS A 5 -66.00 24.69 -21.71
C CYS A 5 -65.14 24.81 -22.98
N GLY A 6 -63.82 24.86 -23.00
CA GLY A 6 -62.78 24.59 -22.02
C GLY A 6 -61.54 24.21 -22.85
N ARG A 7 -60.40 24.86 -22.60
CA ARG A 7 -59.05 24.35 -22.91
C ARG A 7 -58.02 25.26 -22.26
N SER A 8 -57.47 24.78 -21.15
CA SER A 8 -56.33 25.38 -20.46
C SER A 8 -55.13 25.37 -21.41
N ALA A 9 -54.58 26.55 -21.66
CA ALA A 9 -53.41 26.74 -22.50
C ALA A 9 -52.16 26.27 -21.76
N HIS A 10 -51.43 25.36 -22.41
CA HIS A 10 -49.99 25.21 -22.28
C HIS A 10 -49.31 26.59 -22.34
N SER A 11 -48.47 26.93 -21.36
CA SER A 11 -47.25 27.71 -21.61
C SER A 11 -46.33 27.69 -20.39
N MET A 12 -45.42 26.72 -20.33
CA MET A 12 -44.13 26.89 -19.64
C MET A 12 -43.08 26.97 -20.73
N ALA A 13 -42.80 28.19 -21.18
CA ALA A 13 -41.80 28.49 -22.18
C ALA A 13 -40.39 28.27 -21.58
N ALA A 14 -39.65 27.31 -22.13
CA ALA A 14 -38.22 27.16 -21.91
C ALA A 14 -37.48 28.34 -22.56
N GLY A 15 -36.70 29.08 -21.77
CA GLY A 15 -35.88 30.20 -22.24
C GLY A 15 -34.66 29.75 -23.05
N PRO A 16 -34.14 30.61 -23.95
CA PRO A 16 -33.03 30.26 -24.83
C PRO A 16 -31.71 30.31 -24.06
N VAL A 17 -31.19 29.15 -23.68
CA VAL A 17 -29.80 29.03 -23.21
C VAL A 17 -28.89 29.39 -24.39
N SER A 18 -28.14 30.48 -24.26
CA SER A 18 -27.34 31.07 -25.35
C SER A 18 -26.43 30.06 -26.03
N ARG A 19 -26.69 29.82 -27.32
CA ARG A 19 -25.96 28.90 -28.22
C ARG A 19 -24.44 29.15 -28.26
N PHE A 20 -23.99 30.36 -27.91
CA PHE A 20 -22.57 30.74 -27.79
C PHE A 20 -21.89 30.18 -26.53
N GLY A 21 -22.59 30.09 -25.40
CA GLY A 21 -22.02 29.57 -24.15
C GLY A 21 -21.70 28.07 -24.24
N TYR A 22 -22.56 27.32 -24.93
CA TYR A 22 -22.37 25.88 -25.14
C TYR A 22 -21.09 25.59 -25.96
N ILE A 23 -20.81 26.39 -27.00
CA ILE A 23 -19.63 26.23 -27.84
C ILE A 23 -18.34 26.55 -27.07
N LEU A 24 -18.35 27.62 -26.27
CA LEU A 24 -17.19 28.00 -25.46
C LEU A 24 -16.88 26.93 -24.40
N ILE A 25 -17.91 26.39 -23.76
CA ILE A 25 -17.77 25.29 -22.79
C ILE A 25 -17.18 24.05 -23.47
N ILE A 26 -17.70 23.64 -24.64
CA ILE A 26 -17.17 22.49 -25.40
C ILE A 26 -15.70 22.70 -25.78
N ALA A 27 -15.31 23.90 -26.22
CA ALA A 27 -13.92 24.20 -26.61
C ALA A 27 -12.95 24.11 -25.42
N VAL A 28 -13.34 24.62 -24.24
CA VAL A 28 -12.55 24.53 -23.02
C VAL A 28 -12.42 23.08 -22.54
N TYR A 29 -13.50 22.30 -22.60
CA TYR A 29 -13.44 20.87 -22.28
C TYR A 29 -12.58 20.09 -23.27
N HIS A 30 -12.63 20.41 -24.56
CA HIS A 30 -11.83 19.75 -25.58
C HIS A 30 -10.32 19.93 -25.33
N GLU A 31 -9.88 21.14 -25.00
CA GLU A 31 -8.48 21.42 -24.62
C GLU A 31 -8.03 20.62 -23.38
N LEU A 32 -8.88 20.55 -22.36
CA LEU A 32 -8.60 19.78 -21.13
C LEU A 32 -8.53 18.28 -21.42
N ILE A 33 -9.47 17.76 -22.21
CA ILE A 33 -9.52 16.34 -22.58
C ILE A 33 -8.28 15.94 -23.40
N LEU A 34 -7.84 16.79 -24.35
CA LEU A 34 -6.65 16.51 -25.16
C LEU A 34 -5.38 16.43 -24.32
N LYS A 35 -5.18 17.38 -23.39
CA LYS A 35 -4.04 17.38 -22.47
C LYS A 35 -4.01 16.12 -21.59
N ILE A 36 -5.18 15.67 -21.11
CA ILE A 36 -5.28 14.44 -20.31
C ILE A 36 -4.93 13.21 -21.14
N ILE A 37 -5.48 13.09 -22.36
CA ILE A 37 -5.19 11.96 -23.26
C ILE A 37 -3.70 11.90 -23.64
N GLU A 38 -3.04 13.06 -23.82
CA GLU A 38 -1.62 13.13 -24.14
C GLU A 38 -0.74 12.60 -22.99
N VAL A 39 -1.07 12.95 -21.74
CA VAL A 39 -0.40 12.39 -20.55
C VAL A 39 -0.65 10.89 -20.42
N SER A 40 -1.89 10.43 -20.62
CA SER A 40 -2.22 8.99 -20.59
C SER A 40 -1.48 8.19 -21.68
N LYS A 41 -1.23 8.79 -22.86
CA LYS A 41 -0.45 8.17 -23.94
C LYS A 41 1.05 8.09 -23.60
N MET A 42 1.57 9.02 -22.80
CA MET A 42 2.95 8.95 -22.32
C MET A 42 3.15 7.82 -21.28
N GLU A 43 2.18 7.59 -20.39
CA GLU A 43 2.27 6.50 -19.38
C GLU A 43 2.21 5.09 -20.00
N ALA A 44 1.53 4.92 -21.13
CA ALA A 44 1.49 3.68 -21.90
C ALA A 44 2.54 3.63 -23.02
N SER A 45 3.49 4.58 -23.04
CA SER A 45 4.51 4.64 -24.08
C SER A 45 5.56 3.53 -23.87
N PRO A 46 5.95 2.82 -24.94
CA PRO A 46 7.01 1.81 -24.88
C PRO A 46 8.38 2.38 -24.49
N LEU A 47 8.54 3.70 -24.51
CA LEU A 47 9.73 4.40 -24.01
C LEU A 47 9.99 4.13 -22.52
N PHE A 48 8.94 3.89 -21.72
CA PHE A 48 9.05 3.70 -20.27
C PHE A 48 8.99 2.23 -19.84
N ASP A 49 8.87 1.28 -20.77
CA ASP A 49 8.71 -0.15 -20.44
C ASP A 49 9.92 -0.72 -19.70
N GLY A 50 11.15 -0.42 -20.16
CA GLY A 50 12.36 -0.87 -19.48
C GLY A 50 12.54 -0.25 -18.09
N ILE A 51 12.02 0.97 -17.88
CA ILE A 51 12.00 1.61 -16.56
C ILE A 51 11.00 0.85 -15.68
N ARG A 52 9.76 0.64 -16.17
CA ARG A 52 8.69 -0.07 -15.45
C ARG A 52 9.12 -1.48 -15.02
N GLU A 53 9.69 -2.26 -15.94
CA GLU A 53 10.17 -3.62 -15.66
C GLU A 53 11.20 -3.61 -14.53
N LYS A 54 12.16 -2.67 -14.58
CA LYS A 54 13.18 -2.53 -13.53
C LYS A 54 12.59 -2.14 -12.17
N TRP A 55 11.56 -1.28 -12.13
CA TRP A 55 10.88 -0.93 -10.88
C TRP A 55 10.07 -2.12 -10.31
N ILE A 56 9.41 -2.88 -11.18
CA ILE A 56 8.68 -4.09 -10.79
C ILE A 56 9.66 -5.12 -10.21
N ASP A 57 10.74 -5.45 -10.91
CA ASP A 57 11.76 -6.40 -10.44
C ASP A 57 12.39 -5.95 -9.11
N GLN A 58 12.69 -4.66 -8.95
CA GLN A 58 13.16 -4.13 -7.67
C GLN A 58 12.11 -4.22 -6.56
N GLY A 59 10.84 -3.97 -6.88
CA GLY A 59 9.73 -4.09 -5.96
C GLY A 59 9.54 -5.53 -5.49
N GLU A 60 9.53 -6.48 -6.43
CA GLU A 60 9.45 -7.91 -6.16
C GLU A 60 10.62 -8.39 -5.31
N LYS A 61 11.86 -8.03 -5.66
CA LYS A 61 13.05 -8.40 -4.87
C LYS A 61 12.99 -7.85 -3.45
N LYS A 62 12.62 -6.58 -3.27
CA LYS A 62 12.45 -5.98 -1.94
C LYS A 62 11.31 -6.66 -1.16
N GLY A 63 10.21 -6.95 -1.83
CA GLY A 63 9.06 -7.65 -1.24
C GLY A 63 9.42 -9.06 -0.76
N MET A 64 10.12 -9.84 -1.58
CA MET A 64 10.59 -11.17 -1.22
C MET A 64 11.57 -11.13 -0.04
N GLN A 65 12.52 -10.19 -0.05
CA GLN A 65 13.47 -10.02 1.06
C GLN A 65 12.76 -9.65 2.36
N GLN A 66 11.82 -8.70 2.32
CA GLN A 66 11.03 -8.32 3.49
C GLN A 66 10.12 -9.46 3.97
N GLY A 67 9.54 -10.22 3.04
CA GLY A 67 8.74 -11.40 3.34
C GLY A 67 9.54 -12.46 4.10
N ALA A 68 10.72 -12.83 3.59
CA ALA A 68 11.61 -13.77 4.25
C ALA A 68 12.05 -13.29 5.65
N TYR A 69 12.27 -11.99 5.80
CA TYR A 69 12.60 -11.39 7.10
C TYR A 69 11.44 -11.52 8.10
N ASN A 70 10.24 -11.13 7.68
CA ASN A 70 9.04 -11.18 8.51
C ASN A 70 8.68 -12.62 8.90
N GLU A 71 8.72 -13.56 7.94
CA GLU A 71 8.52 -14.99 8.17
C GLU A 71 9.49 -15.51 9.24
N ARG A 72 10.76 -15.09 9.17
CA ARG A 72 11.75 -15.52 10.15
C ARG A 72 11.48 -14.98 11.55
N VAL A 73 11.03 -13.74 11.66
CA VAL A 73 10.63 -13.15 12.95
C VAL A 73 9.42 -13.89 13.53
N GLU A 74 8.40 -14.18 12.72
CA GLU A 74 7.24 -14.97 13.19
C GLU A 74 7.66 -16.36 13.64
N ALA A 75 8.51 -17.06 12.89
CA ALA A 75 9.01 -18.37 13.27
C ALA A 75 9.74 -18.37 14.62
N ILE A 76 10.49 -17.30 14.94
CA ILE A 76 11.11 -17.12 16.26
C ILE A 76 10.02 -16.98 17.33
N LEU A 77 9.02 -16.13 17.11
CA LEU A 77 7.95 -15.89 18.07
C LEU A 77 7.10 -17.13 18.31
N ASP A 78 6.83 -17.92 17.27
CA ASP A 78 6.12 -19.20 17.39
C ASP A 78 6.93 -20.21 18.18
N ALA A 79 8.23 -20.38 17.88
CA ALA A 79 9.11 -21.26 18.65
C ALA A 79 9.20 -20.83 20.13
N LEU A 80 9.23 -19.52 20.41
CA LEU A 80 9.17 -19.02 21.78
C LEU A 80 7.84 -19.36 22.44
N LYS A 81 6.73 -19.13 21.76
CA LYS A 81 5.39 -19.43 22.29
C LYS A 81 5.23 -20.92 22.59
N GLU A 82 5.73 -21.80 21.74
CA GLU A 82 5.70 -23.25 21.96
C GLU A 82 6.57 -23.68 23.15
N ASN A 83 7.76 -23.11 23.28
CA ASN A 83 8.73 -23.53 24.30
C ASN A 83 8.54 -22.88 25.68
N THR A 84 8.08 -21.64 25.72
CA THR A 84 7.93 -20.85 26.98
C THR A 84 6.48 -20.51 27.30
N GLY A 85 5.52 -20.82 26.43
CA GLY A 85 4.10 -20.53 26.59
C GLY A 85 3.70 -19.08 26.32
N SER A 86 4.61 -18.12 26.57
CA SER A 86 4.38 -16.69 26.35
C SER A 86 5.70 -15.93 26.16
N TYR A 87 5.64 -14.76 25.52
CA TYR A 87 6.74 -13.82 25.35
C TYR A 87 6.26 -12.37 25.60
N PRO A 88 7.12 -11.47 26.11
CA PRO A 88 6.76 -10.08 26.33
C PRO A 88 6.67 -9.30 25.00
N ASN A 89 5.76 -8.33 24.95
CA ASN A 89 5.43 -7.58 23.72
C ASN A 89 6.64 -6.87 23.08
N ASN A 90 7.62 -6.46 23.89
CA ASN A 90 8.83 -5.80 23.43
C ASN A 90 9.76 -6.71 22.61
N VAL A 91 9.64 -8.03 22.70
CA VAL A 91 10.48 -8.96 21.93
C VAL A 91 10.23 -8.84 20.44
N ARG A 92 8.97 -8.71 20.04
CA ARG A 92 8.58 -8.56 18.62
C ARG A 92 9.21 -7.33 17.99
N GLU A 93 9.06 -6.16 18.62
CA GLU A 93 9.61 -4.90 18.12
C GLU A 93 11.14 -4.97 17.99
N ARG A 94 11.79 -5.62 18.95
CA ARG A 94 13.24 -5.80 18.94
C ARG A 94 13.71 -6.73 17.82
N LEU A 95 13.00 -7.83 17.57
CA LEU A 95 13.31 -8.72 16.45
C LEU A 95 13.07 -8.04 15.10
N GLN A 96 12.04 -7.20 14.99
CA GLN A 96 11.79 -6.39 13.79
C GLN A 96 12.86 -5.31 13.55
N SER A 97 13.56 -4.87 14.60
CA SER A 97 14.65 -3.89 14.49
C SER A 97 15.99 -4.47 14.01
N VAL A 98 16.16 -5.80 14.07
CA VAL A 98 17.32 -6.47 13.48
C VAL A 98 17.26 -6.32 11.96
N ARG A 99 18.39 -6.22 11.29
CA ARG A 99 18.46 -6.20 9.81
C ARG A 99 19.31 -7.33 9.25
N ASP A 100 20.16 -7.90 10.09
CA ASP A 100 20.99 -9.03 9.73
C ASP A 100 20.23 -10.37 9.85
N MET A 101 20.15 -11.08 8.73
CA MET A 101 19.49 -12.38 8.64
C MET A 101 20.24 -13.47 9.40
N ASP A 102 21.57 -13.39 9.49
CA ASP A 102 22.36 -14.42 10.18
C ASP A 102 22.23 -14.30 11.71
N THR A 103 22.13 -13.07 12.22
CA THR A 103 21.72 -12.80 13.59
C THR A 103 20.34 -13.38 13.89
N LEU A 104 19.34 -13.16 13.02
CA LEU A 104 18.02 -13.79 13.17
C LEU A 104 18.08 -15.33 13.17
N LYS A 105 18.89 -15.95 12.29
CA LYS A 105 19.07 -17.41 12.29
C LYS A 105 19.64 -17.92 13.61
N THR A 106 20.59 -17.18 14.19
CA THR A 106 21.20 -17.51 15.48
C THR A 106 20.18 -17.40 16.61
N ILE A 107 19.40 -16.32 16.63
CA ILE A 107 18.32 -16.12 17.59
C ILE A 107 17.27 -17.23 17.47
N PHE A 108 16.88 -17.63 16.25
CA PHE A 108 15.93 -18.73 16.05
C PHE A 108 16.44 -20.06 16.62
N ARG A 109 17.70 -20.41 16.35
CA ARG A 109 18.32 -21.63 16.92
C ARG A 109 18.33 -21.60 18.45
N PHE A 110 18.42 -20.41 19.03
CA PHE A 110 18.33 -20.23 20.48
C PHE A 110 16.89 -20.37 20.98
N ALA A 111 15.93 -19.72 20.33
CA ALA A 111 14.50 -19.80 20.65
C ALA A 111 13.96 -21.25 20.69
N VAL A 112 14.47 -22.13 19.82
CA VAL A 112 14.09 -23.56 19.79
C VAL A 112 14.64 -24.36 20.99
N LYS A 113 15.73 -23.92 21.64
CA LYS A 113 16.42 -24.69 22.69
C LYS A 113 16.05 -24.29 24.11
N ILE A 114 15.56 -23.07 24.30
CA ILE A 114 15.32 -22.51 25.63
C ILE A 114 14.03 -23.06 26.25
N LYS A 115 13.94 -23.01 27.57
CA LYS A 115 12.72 -23.37 28.32
C LYS A 115 12.17 -22.22 29.18
N SER A 116 12.84 -21.07 29.18
CA SER A 116 12.46 -19.90 29.95
C SER A 116 12.71 -18.61 29.16
N ILE A 117 11.76 -17.69 29.27
CA ILE A 117 11.78 -16.40 28.59
C ILE A 117 12.86 -15.45 29.13
N ASP A 118 13.26 -15.60 30.41
CA ASP A 118 14.31 -14.78 31.01
C ASP A 118 15.68 -15.09 30.36
N GLN A 119 15.93 -16.38 30.10
CA GLN A 119 17.13 -16.82 29.39
C GLN A 119 17.14 -16.28 27.96
N PHE A 120 15.98 -16.27 27.29
CA PHE A 120 15.84 -15.65 25.98
C PHE A 120 16.23 -14.18 25.97
N THR A 121 15.62 -13.42 26.88
CA THR A 121 15.74 -11.97 26.90
C THR A 121 17.17 -11.53 27.19
N LYS A 122 17.89 -12.27 28.05
CA LYS A 122 19.30 -12.01 28.34
C LYS A 122 20.18 -12.21 27.09
N VAL A 123 20.04 -13.34 26.41
CA VAL A 123 20.83 -13.60 25.19
C VAL A 123 20.44 -12.66 24.05
N LEU A 124 19.16 -12.34 23.92
CA LEU A 124 18.70 -11.33 22.95
C LEU A 124 19.36 -9.98 23.22
N ASN A 125 19.44 -9.54 24.49
CA ASN A 125 20.17 -8.32 24.84
C ASN A 125 21.65 -8.40 24.44
N GLU A 126 22.33 -9.50 24.76
CA GLU A 126 23.75 -9.70 24.46
C GLU A 126 24.04 -9.75 22.96
N LEU A 127 23.16 -10.33 22.14
CA LEU A 127 23.33 -10.39 20.69
C LEU A 127 23.07 -9.02 20.04
N LEU A 128 22.05 -8.29 20.50
CA LEU A 128 21.74 -6.96 19.96
C LEU A 128 22.76 -5.88 20.37
N THR A 129 23.46 -6.03 21.49
CA THR A 129 24.54 -5.10 21.88
C THR A 129 25.83 -5.36 21.09
N ARG A 130 26.08 -6.60 20.65
CA ARG A 130 27.23 -6.93 19.80
C ARG A 130 27.10 -6.37 18.38
N ASP A 131 25.89 -6.27 17.85
CA ASP A 131 25.65 -5.76 16.49
C ASP A 131 25.82 -4.23 16.38
N LYS A 132 25.80 -3.51 17.51
CA LYS A 132 25.94 -2.04 17.57
C LYS A 132 27.38 -1.53 17.69
N ASN A 133 28.37 -2.41 17.79
CA ASN A 133 29.78 -2.07 18.05
C ASN A 133 30.70 -2.67 16.99
#